data_AF-A0AAN6SQK7-F1
#
_entry.id   AF-A0AAN6SQK7-F1
#
_cell.length_a   1.000
_cell.length_b   1.000
_cell.length_c   1.000
_cell.angle_alpha   90.00
_cell.angle_beta   90.00
_cell.angle_gamma   90.00
#
_symmetry.space_group_name_H-M   'P 1'
#
loop_
_entity.id
_entity.type
_entity.pdbx_description
1 polymer ?
#
loop_
_entity_poly.entity_id
_entity_poly.type
_entity_poly.pdbx_seq_one_letter_code
_entity_poly.pdbx_strand_id
1 'polypeptide(L)'
;NSLKHLSWRNPRKHCSGCRDEDADSSPLKRVLLSQGSNLQSLEYRTDECDSRTPPVLSLEDLRALATLAPNLSSLVLHLERHDNGTRSCPSWPWEALELLAKSLPELTDLTIHFGLASKCHRQQHWLSLTIYYRCDTKCLGPDRYAQPLLNKTSAAEMARFLHQHKAGQPFKSMTFRAGDWTSPWHEPLIISRWLKGKQVWVTCRLANTPLGDQSGDNISEMVCDAGDTLTVDAYREWDEHCSAMGRDETWREEEYQEMLPKFDRCDGL
;
A
#
# COMPACT_ATOMS: atom_id res chain seq x y z
N ASN A 1 23.80 -0.69 25.71
CA ASN A 1 23.43 -1.12 24.33
C ASN A 1 22.30 -0.24 23.83
N SER A 2 22.55 0.62 22.85
CA SER A 2 21.54 1.49 22.23
C SER A 2 20.95 0.80 20.99
N LEU A 3 19.63 0.70 20.91
CA LEU A 3 18.95 0.13 19.74
C LEU A 3 18.99 1.12 18.58
N LYS A 4 19.63 0.75 17.47
CA LYS A 4 19.70 1.57 16.24
C LYS A 4 18.70 1.17 15.16
N HIS A 5 18.30 -0.10 15.15
CA HIS A 5 17.43 -0.68 14.14
C HIS A 5 16.30 -1.44 14.83
N LEU A 6 15.06 -1.10 14.48
CA LEU A 6 13.87 -1.81 14.95
C LEU A 6 13.09 -2.30 13.74
N SER A 7 12.94 -3.62 13.61
CA SER A 7 12.03 -4.22 12.64
C SER A 7 10.89 -4.88 13.39
N TRP A 8 9.73 -4.24 13.31
CA TRP A 8 8.45 -4.74 13.75
C TRP A 8 7.69 -5.26 12.52
N ARG A 9 8.01 -6.48 12.13
CA ARG A 9 7.18 -7.26 11.22
C ARG A 9 6.24 -8.08 12.08
N ASN A 10 4.93 -7.82 11.99
CA ASN A 10 3.95 -8.70 12.58
C ASN A 10 3.52 -9.71 11.51
N PRO A 11 4.11 -10.92 11.45
CA PRO A 11 3.48 -12.00 10.72
C PRO A 11 2.27 -12.39 11.56
N ARG A 12 1.11 -11.76 11.33
CA ARG A 12 -0.14 -12.30 11.90
C ARG A 12 -0.30 -13.68 11.28
N LYS A 13 0.16 -14.70 12.02
CA LYS A 13 0.19 -16.11 11.66
C LYS A 13 -1.23 -16.61 11.49
N HIS A 14 -1.82 -16.31 10.33
CA HIS A 14 -3.10 -16.79 9.80
C HIS A 14 -4.10 -15.65 9.60
N CYS A 15 -4.39 -15.40 8.32
CA CYS A 15 -5.58 -14.73 7.80
C CYS A 15 -6.91 -15.42 8.21
N SER A 16 -6.87 -16.36 9.15
CA SER A 16 -8.00 -17.01 9.81
C SER A 16 -7.81 -16.98 11.34
N GLY A 17 -8.73 -16.32 12.05
CA GLY A 17 -8.95 -16.60 13.47
C GLY A 17 -8.27 -15.74 14.54
N CYS A 18 -7.56 -14.65 14.22
CA CYS A 18 -7.10 -13.75 15.28
C CYS A 18 -8.28 -12.91 15.81
N ARG A 19 -8.63 -13.11 17.09
CA ARG A 19 -9.41 -12.14 17.89
C ARG A 19 -8.70 -10.78 17.83
N ASP A 20 -9.48 -9.72 17.83
CA ASP A 20 -8.99 -8.38 18.08
C ASP A 20 -8.44 -8.35 19.51
N GLU A 21 -7.15 -8.66 19.67
CA GLU A 21 -6.47 -8.35 20.92
C GLU A 21 -6.31 -6.84 20.96
N ASP A 22 -6.92 -6.29 22.01
CA ASP A 22 -7.18 -4.89 22.24
C ASP A 22 -5.94 -4.00 22.05
N ALA A 23 -6.21 -2.83 21.49
CA ALA A 23 -5.29 -1.73 21.32
C ALA A 23 -4.91 -1.12 22.68
N ASP A 24 -4.09 -1.81 23.47
CA ASP A 24 -3.57 -1.27 24.73
C ASP A 24 -2.11 -0.87 24.57
N SER A 25 -1.88 0.44 24.36
CA SER A 25 -0.56 1.07 24.18
C SER A 25 0.34 0.35 23.18
N SER A 26 0.30 0.76 21.90
CA SER A 26 1.15 0.19 20.84
C SER A 26 2.57 -0.04 21.39
N PRO A 27 3.07 -1.29 21.43
CA PRO A 27 4.38 -1.61 21.98
C PRO A 27 5.51 -0.80 21.33
N LEU A 28 5.27 -0.29 20.12
CA LEU A 28 6.10 0.72 19.47
C LEU A 28 6.31 1.98 20.33
N LYS A 29 5.25 2.56 20.91
CA LYS A 29 5.34 3.78 21.73
C LYS A 29 6.25 3.60 22.94
N ARG A 30 6.20 2.44 23.60
CA ARG A 30 7.08 2.10 24.73
C ARG A 30 8.55 1.99 24.30
N VAL A 31 8.80 1.37 23.14
CA VAL A 31 10.15 1.27 22.56
C VAL A 31 10.66 2.65 22.15
N LEU A 32 9.83 3.49 21.53
CA LEU A 32 10.20 4.86 21.15
C LEU A 32 10.54 5.72 22.37
N LEU A 33 9.77 5.64 23.46
CA LEU A 33 10.05 6.40 24.69
C LEU A 33 11.39 6.03 25.33
N SER A 34 11.83 4.78 25.20
CA SER A 34 13.04 4.28 25.85
C SER A 34 14.28 4.28 24.95
N GLN A 35 14.10 4.10 23.64
CA GLN A 35 15.20 3.88 22.68
C GLN A 35 15.10 4.75 21.43
N GLY A 36 14.01 5.51 21.24
CA GLY A 36 13.74 6.25 20.01
C GLY A 36 14.84 7.26 19.65
N SER A 37 15.45 7.91 20.64
CA SER A 37 16.53 8.88 20.40
C SER A 37 17.76 8.29 19.70
N ASN A 38 17.98 6.98 19.80
CA ASN A 38 19.08 6.27 19.13
C ASN A 38 18.64 5.58 17.84
N LEU A 39 17.34 5.55 17.56
CA LEU A 39 16.77 4.80 16.45
C LEU A 39 17.07 5.50 15.13
N GLN A 40 17.73 4.77 14.23
CA GLN A 40 18.11 5.25 12.90
C GLN A 40 17.24 4.60 11.82
N SER A 41 16.77 3.37 12.06
CA SER A 41 15.91 2.65 11.12
C SER A 41 14.73 2.01 11.83
N LEU A 42 13.54 2.23 11.28
CA LEU A 42 12.28 1.64 11.73
C LEU A 42 11.61 0.96 10.55
N GLU A 43 11.28 -0.31 10.73
CA GLU A 43 10.32 -1.02 9.88
C GLU A 43 9.10 -1.38 10.72
N TYR A 44 7.94 -0.85 10.36
CA TYR A 44 6.66 -1.14 11.00
C TYR A 44 5.65 -1.56 9.93
N ARG A 45 5.59 -2.86 9.66
CA ARG A 45 4.68 -3.39 8.63
C ARG A 45 4.08 -4.72 9.02
N THR A 46 2.96 -5.03 8.39
CA THR A 46 2.27 -6.31 8.49
C THR A 46 2.06 -6.80 7.08
N ASP A 47 2.27 -8.08 6.84
CA ASP A 47 2.04 -8.65 5.52
C ASP A 47 0.56 -8.51 5.12
N GLU A 48 0.30 -8.26 3.84
CA GLU A 48 -1.06 -8.06 3.35
C GLU A 48 -1.87 -9.36 3.41
N CYS A 49 -3.16 -9.21 3.67
CA CYS A 49 -4.11 -10.31 3.83
C CYS A 49 -5.38 -10.03 3.02
N ASP A 50 -5.93 -11.06 2.40
CA ASP A 50 -7.10 -10.94 1.51
C ASP A 50 -8.40 -10.61 2.23
N SER A 51 -8.48 -10.81 3.54
CA SER A 51 -9.70 -10.63 4.31
C SER A 51 -9.66 -9.44 5.26
N ARG A 52 -8.50 -8.80 5.46
CA ARG A 52 -8.32 -7.77 6.50
C ARG A 52 -7.35 -6.67 6.06
N THR A 53 -7.63 -5.46 6.52
CA THR A 53 -6.70 -4.34 6.38
C THR A 53 -5.53 -4.51 7.36
N PRO A 54 -4.27 -4.36 6.89
CA PRO A 54 -3.12 -4.31 7.79
C PRO A 54 -3.27 -3.17 8.81
N PRO A 55 -2.85 -3.36 10.07
CA PRO A 55 -2.79 -2.24 11.01
C PRO A 55 -1.83 -1.18 10.50
N VAL A 56 -2.27 0.08 10.52
CA VAL A 56 -1.49 1.25 10.10
C VAL A 56 -1.22 2.15 11.30
N LEU A 57 -0.13 2.92 11.24
CA LEU A 57 0.14 3.94 12.26
C LEU A 57 -0.85 5.09 12.09
N SER A 58 -1.44 5.55 13.20
CA SER A 58 -2.28 6.73 13.19
C SER A 58 -1.44 8.00 12.97
N LEU A 59 -2.08 9.12 12.62
CA LEU A 59 -1.39 10.41 12.54
C LEU A 59 -0.76 10.82 13.89
N GLU A 60 -1.38 10.43 15.02
CA GLU A 60 -0.79 10.64 16.35
C GLU A 60 0.51 9.84 16.52
N ASP A 61 0.52 8.57 16.10
CA ASP A 61 1.73 7.74 16.15
C ASP A 61 2.84 8.30 15.25
N LEU A 62 2.49 8.82 14.07
CA LEU A 62 3.46 9.48 13.19
C LEU A 62 4.04 10.77 13.81
N ARG A 63 3.23 11.56 14.52
CA ARG A 63 3.72 12.71 15.30
C ARG A 63 4.61 12.27 16.46
N ALA A 64 4.27 11.16 17.12
CA ALA A 64 5.10 10.58 18.17
C ALA A 64 6.45 10.10 17.62
N LEU A 65 6.50 9.54 16.40
CA LEU A 65 7.75 9.17 15.76
C LEU A 65 8.67 10.38 15.55
N ALA A 66 8.13 11.49 15.05
CA ALA A 66 8.90 12.72 14.85
C ALA A 66 9.54 13.26 16.14
N THR A 67 8.82 13.16 17.25
CA THR A 67 9.28 13.68 18.54
C THR A 67 10.21 12.72 19.27
N LEU A 68 9.94 11.42 19.19
CA LEU A 68 10.65 10.41 19.97
C LEU A 68 11.83 9.77 19.22
N ALA A 69 11.83 9.80 17.88
CA ALA A 69 12.90 9.27 17.03
C ALA A 69 13.42 10.32 16.04
N PRO A 70 14.03 11.43 16.51
CA PRO A 70 14.48 12.53 15.66
C PRO A 70 15.61 12.15 14.70
N ASN A 71 16.38 11.11 15.00
CA ASN A 71 17.54 10.64 14.22
C ASN A 71 17.17 9.56 13.18
N LEU A 72 15.88 9.36 12.94
CA LEU A 72 15.40 8.32 12.04
C LEU A 72 15.71 8.68 10.59
N SER A 73 16.62 7.93 9.97
CA SER A 73 17.04 8.12 8.57
C SER A 73 16.37 7.16 7.59
N SER A 74 15.86 6.03 8.09
CA SER A 74 15.18 5.02 7.29
C SER A 74 13.85 4.61 7.92
N LEU A 75 12.77 4.66 7.14
CA LEU A 75 11.43 4.30 7.58
C LEU A 75 10.73 3.42 6.55
N VAL A 76 10.26 2.25 7.01
CA VAL A 76 9.38 1.36 6.26
C VAL A 76 8.07 1.26 7.01
N LEU A 77 6.94 1.61 6.40
CA LEU A 77 5.64 1.54 7.06
C LEU A 77 4.49 1.20 6.11
N HIS A 78 3.35 0.82 6.68
CA HIS A 78 2.08 0.74 5.96
C HIS A 78 1.26 2.01 6.14
N LEU A 79 0.71 2.52 5.04
CA LEU A 79 -0.36 3.53 5.05
C LEU A 79 -1.61 2.98 4.38
N GLU A 80 -2.77 3.45 4.84
CA GLU A 80 -4.03 3.21 4.16
C GLU A 80 -4.34 4.39 3.22
N ARG A 81 -5.04 4.11 2.12
CA ARG A 81 -5.62 5.17 1.28
C ARG A 81 -6.76 5.82 2.03
N HIS A 82 -6.90 7.14 1.91
CA HIS A 82 -7.95 7.87 2.59
C HIS A 82 -9.30 7.61 1.92
N ASP A 83 -10.32 7.37 2.74
CA ASP A 83 -11.72 7.25 2.31
C ASP A 83 -12.43 8.52 2.75
N ASN A 84 -12.65 9.43 1.81
CA ASN A 84 -13.26 10.73 2.07
C ASN A 84 -14.80 10.68 2.18
N GLY A 85 -15.41 9.48 2.26
CA GLY A 85 -16.86 9.32 2.39
C GLY A 85 -17.63 9.47 1.08
N THR A 86 -16.99 9.87 -0.01
CA THR A 86 -17.52 9.61 -1.35
C THR A 86 -17.14 8.17 -1.70
N ARG A 87 -18.12 7.27 -1.62
CA ARG A 87 -17.97 5.79 -1.65
C ARG A 87 -17.23 5.22 -2.88
N SER A 88 -16.74 6.05 -3.80
CA SER A 88 -16.29 5.71 -5.14
C SER A 88 -14.85 6.13 -5.51
N CYS A 89 -14.19 7.09 -4.84
CA CYS A 89 -12.79 7.44 -5.15
C CYS A 89 -11.99 7.65 -3.84
N PRO A 90 -11.36 6.59 -3.29
CA PRO A 90 -10.36 6.77 -2.25
C PRO A 90 -9.21 7.64 -2.78
N SER A 91 -8.41 8.26 -1.91
CA SER A 91 -7.28 9.11 -2.30
C SER A 91 -5.99 8.68 -1.59
N TRP A 92 -4.85 9.20 -2.07
CA TRP A 92 -3.59 9.01 -1.35
C TRP A 92 -3.63 9.69 0.02
N PRO A 93 -2.93 9.16 1.03
CA PRO A 93 -2.95 9.70 2.39
C PRO A 93 -2.07 10.94 2.52
N TRP A 94 -2.45 12.01 1.83
CA TRP A 94 -1.66 13.25 1.70
C TRP A 94 -1.23 13.85 3.03
N GLU A 95 -2.13 13.88 4.03
CA GLU A 95 -1.80 14.40 5.37
C GLU A 95 -0.70 13.58 6.06
N ALA A 96 -0.74 12.25 5.95
CA ALA A 96 0.31 11.40 6.50
C ALA A 96 1.64 11.58 5.76
N LEU A 97 1.60 11.69 4.42
CA LEU A 97 2.78 11.96 3.61
C LEU A 97 3.44 13.30 3.96
N GLU A 98 2.62 14.34 4.10
CA GLU A 98 3.08 15.68 4.48
C GLU A 98 3.73 15.65 5.87
N LEU A 99 3.08 14.98 6.83
CA LEU A 99 3.58 14.86 8.18
C LEU A 99 4.95 14.16 8.23
N LEU A 100 5.11 13.07 7.48
CA LEU A 100 6.38 12.34 7.35
C LEU A 100 7.48 13.23 6.76
N ALA A 101 7.16 13.98 5.71
CA ALA A 101 8.13 14.87 5.05
C ALA A 101 8.54 16.04 5.94
N LYS A 102 7.59 16.69 6.64
CA LYS A 102 7.87 17.87 7.47
C LYS A 102 8.49 17.54 8.81
N SER A 103 8.11 16.43 9.43
CA SER A 103 8.40 16.20 10.85
C SER A 103 9.63 15.32 11.10
N LEU A 104 10.17 14.67 10.08
CA LEU A 104 11.35 13.81 10.19
C LEU A 104 12.52 14.39 9.36
N PRO A 105 13.35 15.27 9.94
CA PRO A 105 14.37 16.00 9.19
C PRO A 105 15.49 15.11 8.66
N GLU A 106 15.86 14.06 9.40
CA GLU A 106 16.94 13.13 9.04
C GLU A 106 16.49 12.01 8.08
N LEU A 107 15.18 11.88 7.83
CA LEU A 107 14.63 10.79 7.00
C LEU A 107 15.05 10.97 5.54
N THR A 108 15.90 10.06 5.05
CA THR A 108 16.37 10.04 3.66
C THR A 108 15.82 8.86 2.85
N ASP A 109 15.46 7.77 3.52
CA ASP A 109 15.04 6.52 2.89
C ASP A 109 13.65 6.13 3.39
N LEU A 110 12.65 6.28 2.52
CA LEU A 110 11.26 6.03 2.85
C LEU A 110 10.70 4.90 1.99
N THR A 111 10.13 3.88 2.63
CA THR A 111 9.35 2.84 1.96
C THR A 111 7.93 2.83 2.51
N ILE A 112 6.95 3.09 1.65
CA ILE A 112 5.53 3.04 2.01
C ILE A 112 4.89 1.85 1.31
N HIS A 113 4.24 1.02 2.11
CA HIS A 113 3.41 -0.07 1.62
C HIS A 113 1.93 0.33 1.69
N PHE A 114 1.20 0.01 0.64
CA PHE A 114 -0.24 0.13 0.52
C PHE A 114 -0.87 -1.25 0.35
N GLY A 115 -2.14 -1.39 0.70
CA GLY A 115 -2.90 -2.58 0.32
C GLY A 115 -3.13 -2.64 -1.20
N LEU A 116 -2.95 -3.81 -1.80
CA LEU A 116 -3.37 -4.10 -3.16
C LEU A 116 -4.84 -4.50 -3.22
N ALA A 117 -5.35 -5.22 -2.23
CA ALA A 117 -6.75 -5.65 -2.16
C ALA A 117 -7.69 -4.47 -1.84
N SER A 118 -8.76 -4.32 -2.61
CA SER A 118 -9.82 -3.35 -2.33
C SER A 118 -10.63 -3.75 -1.07
N LYS A 119 -11.31 -2.77 -0.45
CA LYS A 119 -12.27 -3.04 0.64
C LYS A 119 -13.34 -4.03 0.20
N CYS A 120 -13.79 -3.90 -1.05
CA CYS A 120 -14.77 -4.77 -1.68
C CYS A 120 -14.27 -6.23 -1.74
N HIS A 121 -13.03 -6.47 -2.19
CA HIS A 121 -12.44 -7.81 -2.19
C HIS A 121 -12.38 -8.41 -0.77
N ARG A 122 -11.94 -7.61 0.21
CA ARG A 122 -11.82 -8.05 1.61
C ARG A 122 -13.15 -8.44 2.23
N GLN A 123 -14.23 -7.76 1.88
CA GLN A 123 -15.58 -8.05 2.37
C GLN A 123 -16.13 -9.37 1.82
N GLN A 124 -15.72 -9.81 0.62
CA GLN A 124 -16.17 -11.08 0.05
C GLN A 124 -15.69 -12.29 0.86
N HIS A 125 -14.48 -12.23 1.43
CA HIS A 125 -13.91 -13.36 2.16
C HIS A 125 -14.66 -13.68 3.47
N TRP A 126 -15.31 -12.70 4.10
CA TRP A 126 -16.05 -12.92 5.36
C TRP A 126 -17.33 -13.75 5.15
N LEU A 127 -17.92 -13.70 3.96
CA LEU A 127 -19.13 -14.46 3.62
C LEU A 127 -18.84 -15.92 3.21
N SER A 128 -17.58 -16.34 3.16
CA SER A 128 -17.16 -17.61 2.54
C SER A 128 -17.38 -18.88 3.38
N LEU A 129 -17.78 -18.78 4.64
CA LEU A 129 -18.13 -20.00 5.41
C LEU A 129 -19.50 -20.59 5.02
N THR A 130 -20.31 -19.88 4.22
CA THR A 130 -21.62 -20.38 3.75
C THR A 130 -21.79 -20.36 2.22
N ILE A 131 -20.81 -19.89 1.45
CA ILE A 131 -20.98 -19.69 0.00
C ILE A 131 -19.91 -20.42 -0.79
N TYR A 132 -20.09 -21.74 -0.90
CA TYR A 132 -19.47 -22.53 -1.96
C TYR A 132 -20.01 -22.18 -3.38
N TYR A 133 -20.94 -21.22 -3.57
CA TYR A 133 -21.83 -21.25 -4.75
C TYR A 133 -22.36 -19.94 -5.36
N ARG A 134 -21.79 -18.74 -5.11
CA ARG A 134 -22.23 -17.56 -5.87
C ARG A 134 -21.09 -16.94 -6.65
N CYS A 135 -21.23 -16.99 -7.97
CA CYS A 135 -20.59 -16.07 -8.91
C CYS A 135 -21.13 -14.65 -8.65
N ASP A 136 -20.98 -14.14 -7.42
CA ASP A 136 -21.46 -12.82 -7.06
C ASP A 136 -20.52 -11.82 -7.73
N THR A 137 -21.02 -11.18 -8.78
CA THR A 137 -20.27 -10.35 -9.74
C THR A 137 -19.81 -9.03 -9.15
N LYS A 138 -20.19 -8.72 -7.90
CA LYS A 138 -20.04 -7.41 -7.29
C LYS A 138 -18.59 -6.98 -6.96
N CYS A 139 -17.59 -7.80 -7.24
CA CYS A 139 -16.16 -7.46 -7.05
C CYS A 139 -15.23 -8.31 -7.94
N LEU A 140 -15.31 -8.11 -9.25
CA LEU A 140 -14.50 -8.85 -10.24
C LEU A 140 -13.51 -7.92 -10.95
N GLY A 141 -12.45 -8.52 -11.50
CA GLY A 141 -11.49 -7.79 -12.32
C GLY A 141 -10.85 -6.59 -11.61
N PRO A 142 -10.86 -5.38 -12.22
CA PRO A 142 -10.25 -4.16 -11.68
C PRO A 142 -10.77 -3.76 -10.29
N ASP A 143 -12.02 -4.08 -9.95
CA ASP A 143 -12.66 -3.69 -8.70
C ASP A 143 -12.07 -4.41 -7.48
N ARG A 144 -11.31 -5.48 -7.71
CA ARG A 144 -10.56 -6.18 -6.66
C ARG A 144 -9.33 -5.41 -6.20
N TYR A 145 -8.85 -4.47 -7.01
CA TYR A 145 -7.67 -3.68 -6.68
C TYR A 145 -8.05 -2.39 -5.97
N ALA A 146 -7.31 -2.05 -4.93
CA ALA A 146 -7.51 -0.82 -4.18
C ALA A 146 -7.18 0.40 -5.06
N GLN A 147 -8.16 1.29 -5.18
CA GLN A 147 -8.02 2.57 -5.89
C GLN A 147 -7.55 3.67 -4.94
N PRO A 148 -6.79 4.67 -5.43
CA PRO A 148 -6.10 4.72 -6.72
C PRO A 148 -5.03 3.64 -6.88
N LEU A 149 -4.85 3.16 -8.11
CA LEU A 149 -3.78 2.22 -8.44
C LEU A 149 -2.39 2.84 -8.25
N LEU A 150 -1.49 2.06 -7.68
CA LEU A 150 -0.08 2.42 -7.63
C LEU A 150 0.53 2.19 -9.00
N ASN A 151 1.05 3.23 -9.63
CA ASN A 151 1.76 3.16 -10.90
C ASN A 151 2.84 4.25 -10.95
N LYS A 152 3.61 4.30 -12.03
CA LYS A 152 4.70 5.27 -12.18
C LYS A 152 4.24 6.72 -12.01
N THR A 153 3.06 7.06 -12.55
CA THR A 153 2.50 8.43 -12.49
C THR A 153 2.08 8.80 -11.07
N SER A 154 1.30 7.96 -10.40
CA SER A 154 0.82 8.21 -9.04
C SER A 154 1.96 8.20 -8.01
N ALA A 155 2.95 7.33 -8.18
CA ALA A 155 4.16 7.35 -7.37
C ALA A 155 5.01 8.61 -7.58
N ALA A 156 5.15 9.08 -8.82
CA ALA A 156 5.86 10.32 -9.11
C ALA A 156 5.15 11.54 -8.50
N GLU A 157 3.81 11.57 -8.52
CA GLU A 157 3.01 12.59 -7.84
C GLU A 157 3.29 12.60 -6.33
N MET A 158 3.18 11.45 -5.66
CA MET A 158 3.50 11.32 -4.24
C MET A 158 4.95 11.69 -3.92
N ALA A 159 5.91 11.28 -4.76
CA ALA A 159 7.32 11.60 -4.58
C ALA A 159 7.59 13.11 -4.69
N ARG A 160 6.97 13.79 -5.67
CA ARG A 160 7.06 15.25 -5.79
C ARG A 160 6.43 15.94 -4.58
N PHE A 161 5.26 15.48 -4.14
CA PHE A 161 4.58 16.04 -2.97
C PHE A 161 5.44 15.91 -1.70
N LEU A 162 6.01 14.72 -1.45
CA LEU A 162 6.94 14.47 -0.35
C LEU A 162 8.17 15.37 -0.43
N HIS A 163 8.74 15.53 -1.63
CA HIS A 163 9.92 16.36 -1.83
C HIS A 163 9.63 17.84 -1.56
N GLN A 164 8.51 18.37 -2.07
CA GLN A 164 8.09 19.76 -1.87
C GLN A 164 7.87 20.13 -0.40
N HIS A 165 7.44 19.16 0.41
CA HIS A 165 7.18 19.36 1.84
C HIS A 165 8.33 18.91 2.74
N LYS A 166 9.45 18.43 2.18
CA LYS A 166 10.55 17.88 2.97
C LYS A 166 11.23 18.97 3.78
N ALA A 167 11.26 18.80 5.09
CA ALA A 167 12.14 19.58 5.98
C ALA A 167 13.45 18.81 6.21
N GLY A 168 14.58 19.53 6.30
CA GLY A 168 15.89 18.90 6.56
C GLY A 168 16.52 18.27 5.31
N GLN A 169 17.10 17.08 5.47
CA GLN A 169 17.82 16.39 4.39
C GLN A 169 16.87 15.95 3.26
N PRO A 170 17.26 16.06 1.98
CA PRO A 170 16.43 15.56 0.88
C PRO A 170 16.33 14.04 0.90
N PHE A 171 15.19 13.51 0.44
CA PHE A 171 15.04 12.08 0.23
C PHE A 171 16.04 11.56 -0.81
N LYS A 172 16.80 10.52 -0.44
CA LYS A 172 17.68 9.78 -1.36
C LYS A 172 16.87 8.77 -2.16
N SER A 173 15.90 8.12 -1.51
CA SER A 173 15.06 7.10 -2.14
C SER A 173 13.68 7.08 -1.50
N MET A 174 12.65 7.07 -2.35
CA MET A 174 11.26 6.87 -1.95
C MET A 174 10.73 5.66 -2.71
N THR A 175 10.33 4.62 -1.99
CA THR A 175 9.79 3.39 -2.56
C THR A 175 8.35 3.21 -2.13
N PHE A 176 7.46 3.08 -3.10
CA PHE A 176 6.06 2.77 -2.88
C PHE A 176 5.80 1.32 -3.29
N ARG A 177 5.09 0.57 -2.47
CA ARG A 177 4.81 -0.85 -2.67
C ARG A 177 3.33 -1.14 -2.46
N ALA A 178 2.80 -2.11 -3.17
CA ALA A 178 1.49 -2.70 -2.91
C ALA A 178 1.55 -4.22 -3.13
N GLY A 179 0.78 -4.99 -2.35
CA GLY A 179 0.58 -6.43 -2.59
C GLY A 179 1.26 -7.34 -1.58
N ASP A 180 1.42 -8.60 -1.99
CA ASP A 180 1.99 -9.67 -1.17
C ASP A 180 3.51 -9.63 -1.16
N TRP A 181 4.11 -9.17 -0.05
CA TRP A 181 5.56 -9.16 0.18
C TRP A 181 6.01 -10.25 1.16
N THR A 182 5.21 -11.30 1.35
CA THR A 182 5.56 -12.43 2.20
C THR A 182 6.69 -13.26 1.58
N SER A 183 7.45 -13.96 2.44
CA SER A 183 8.44 -14.92 1.98
C SER A 183 7.73 -16.16 1.45
N PRO A 184 8.10 -16.70 0.26
CA PRO A 184 7.47 -17.89 -0.33
C PRO A 184 7.47 -19.13 0.58
N TRP A 185 8.37 -19.17 1.56
CA TRP A 185 8.58 -20.30 2.47
C TRP A 185 7.75 -20.23 3.76
N HIS A 186 6.95 -19.18 3.97
CA HIS A 186 6.21 -18.95 5.22
C HIS A 186 4.70 -19.25 5.12
N GLU A 187 4.21 -19.78 4.00
CA GLU A 187 2.79 -20.08 3.82
C GLU A 187 2.43 -21.53 4.16
N PRO A 188 1.44 -21.77 5.05
CA PRO A 188 0.66 -23.00 5.03
C PRO A 188 -0.07 -23.12 3.68
N LEU A 189 -0.20 -24.35 3.16
CA LEU A 189 -0.68 -24.69 1.81
C LEU A 189 -2.08 -24.15 1.39
N ILE A 190 -2.80 -23.48 2.29
CA ILE A 190 -4.21 -23.14 2.12
C ILE A 190 -4.48 -21.84 2.87
N ILE A 191 -4.52 -20.69 2.19
CA ILE A 191 -5.51 -19.59 2.35
C ILE A 191 -5.22 -18.58 1.23
N SER A 192 -6.25 -18.37 0.40
CA SER A 192 -6.39 -17.45 -0.74
C SER A 192 -5.26 -17.35 -1.79
N ARG A 193 -5.59 -17.76 -3.02
CA ARG A 193 -4.67 -17.74 -4.17
C ARG A 193 -4.54 -16.36 -4.83
N TRP A 194 -5.45 -15.42 -4.59
CA TRP A 194 -5.55 -14.25 -5.45
C TRP A 194 -4.37 -13.29 -5.25
N LEU A 195 -4.03 -12.94 -4.01
CA LEU A 195 -2.95 -12.00 -3.75
C LEU A 195 -1.56 -12.62 -3.88
N LYS A 196 -1.46 -13.95 -3.78
CA LYS A 196 -0.20 -14.68 -3.79
C LYS A 196 0.68 -14.27 -4.97
N GLY A 197 1.86 -13.73 -4.64
CA GLY A 197 2.87 -13.31 -5.61
C GLY A 197 2.48 -12.09 -6.45
N LYS A 198 1.36 -11.41 -6.18
CA LYS A 198 0.98 -10.16 -6.83
C LYS A 198 1.57 -8.98 -6.08
N GLN A 199 2.45 -8.25 -6.76
CA GLN A 199 3.24 -7.15 -6.22
C GLN A 199 3.29 -6.02 -7.23
N VAL A 200 3.28 -4.79 -6.73
CA VAL A 200 3.62 -3.58 -7.49
C VAL A 200 4.60 -2.77 -6.67
N TRP A 201 5.62 -2.23 -7.31
CA TRP A 201 6.52 -1.29 -6.68
C TRP A 201 6.96 -0.18 -7.63
N VAL A 202 7.18 0.99 -7.07
CA VAL A 202 7.80 2.11 -7.76
C VAL A 202 8.84 2.73 -6.85
N THR A 203 10.05 2.92 -7.35
CA THR A 203 11.13 3.62 -6.63
C THR A 203 11.46 4.92 -7.33
N CYS A 204 11.37 6.02 -6.61
CA CYS A 204 11.65 7.37 -7.07
C CYS A 204 12.90 7.94 -6.40
N ARG A 205 13.72 8.65 -7.17
CA ARG A 205 14.96 9.29 -6.73
C ARG A 205 15.12 10.65 -7.43
N LEU A 206 15.83 11.57 -6.79
CA LEU A 206 16.28 12.80 -7.44
C LEU A 206 17.53 12.48 -8.27
N ALA A 207 17.44 12.66 -9.58
CA ALA A 207 18.59 12.63 -10.46
C ALA A 207 19.08 14.07 -10.68
N ASN A 208 20.39 14.27 -10.52
CA ASN A 208 21.03 15.49 -10.97
C ASN A 208 21.39 15.27 -12.44
N THR A 209 20.67 15.93 -13.35
CA THR A 209 21.04 15.96 -14.76
C THR A 209 22.12 17.04 -14.92
N PRO A 210 23.38 16.69 -15.26
CA PRO A 210 24.36 17.71 -15.62
C PRO A 210 23.90 18.32 -16.95
N LEU A 211 23.30 19.51 -16.88
CA LEU A 211 23.03 20.32 -18.07
C LEU A 211 24.39 20.72 -18.65
N GLY A 212 24.60 20.33 -19.91
CA GLY A 212 25.76 20.76 -20.67
C GLY A 212 25.84 22.28 -20.68
N ASP A 213 27.01 22.78 -20.30
CA ASP A 213 27.55 24.13 -20.42
C ASP A 213 26.70 25.32 -19.92
N GLN A 214 27.21 25.92 -18.83
CA GLN A 214 27.07 27.34 -18.45
C GLN A 214 25.67 27.87 -18.10
N SER A 215 25.06 27.35 -17.03
CA SER A 215 24.35 28.18 -16.04
C SER A 215 24.17 27.37 -14.76
N GLY A 216 24.51 27.95 -13.62
CA GLY A 216 24.64 27.27 -12.32
C GLY A 216 23.35 26.79 -11.65
N ASP A 217 22.32 26.41 -12.41
CA ASP A 217 21.10 25.80 -11.88
C ASP A 217 21.07 24.31 -12.18
N ASN A 218 21.43 23.51 -11.17
CA ASN A 218 21.19 22.07 -11.19
C ASN A 218 19.68 21.83 -11.04
N ILE A 219 18.98 21.61 -12.15
CA ILE A 219 17.58 21.15 -12.10
C ILE A 219 17.61 19.71 -11.61
N SER A 220 17.12 19.49 -10.39
CA SER A 220 16.94 18.14 -9.85
C SER A 220 15.64 17.56 -10.42
N GLU A 221 15.75 16.51 -11.24
CA GLU A 221 14.60 15.83 -11.84
C GLU A 221 14.21 14.60 -11.02
N MET A 222 12.90 14.41 -10.80
CA MET A 222 12.40 13.20 -10.14
C MET A 222 12.31 12.06 -11.15
N VAL A 223 13.13 11.03 -10.96
CA VAL A 223 13.16 9.83 -11.80
C VAL A 223 12.54 8.67 -11.03
N CYS A 224 11.57 7.98 -11.64
CA CYS A 224 10.86 6.85 -11.05
C CYS A 224 10.95 5.59 -11.92
N ASP A 225 11.38 4.48 -11.31
CA ASP A 225 11.45 3.15 -11.89
C ASP A 225 10.34 2.28 -11.30
N ALA A 226 9.52 1.68 -12.16
CA ALA A 226 8.39 0.85 -11.76
C ALA A 226 8.65 -0.62 -12.14
N GLY A 227 8.10 -1.52 -11.33
CA GLY A 227 8.00 -2.93 -11.65
C GLY A 227 6.75 -3.53 -10.99
N ASP A 228 6.24 -4.59 -11.59
CA ASP A 228 5.10 -5.32 -11.06
C ASP A 228 5.15 -6.79 -11.48
N THR A 229 4.37 -7.61 -10.76
CA THR A 229 4.06 -9.00 -11.11
C THR A 229 2.56 -9.16 -11.39
N LEU A 230 1.87 -8.06 -11.69
CA LEU A 230 0.43 -8.08 -11.90
C LEU A 230 0.13 -8.71 -13.25
N THR A 231 -0.28 -9.98 -13.22
CA THR A 231 -1.03 -10.56 -14.33
C THR A 231 -2.46 -10.00 -14.27
N VAL A 232 -2.79 -9.06 -15.17
CA VAL A 232 -4.14 -8.48 -15.31
C VAL A 232 -5.12 -9.47 -15.97
N ASP A 233 -4.67 -10.68 -16.30
CA ASP A 233 -5.49 -11.79 -16.82
C ASP A 233 -6.36 -12.47 -15.75
N ALA A 234 -6.76 -11.74 -14.71
CA ALA A 234 -7.61 -12.24 -13.62
C ALA A 234 -9.04 -12.58 -14.09
N TYR A 235 -9.49 -12.01 -15.23
CA TYR A 235 -10.75 -12.40 -15.85
C TYR A 235 -10.69 -13.83 -16.38
N ARG A 236 -9.58 -14.24 -17.01
CA ARG A 236 -9.45 -15.60 -17.55
C ARG A 236 -9.49 -16.65 -16.44
N GLU A 237 -8.82 -16.41 -15.31
CA GLU A 237 -8.83 -17.36 -14.18
C GLU A 237 -10.21 -17.50 -13.52
N TRP A 238 -11.00 -16.42 -13.47
CA TRP A 238 -12.35 -16.44 -12.89
C TRP A 238 -13.41 -16.95 -13.87
N ASP A 239 -13.30 -16.59 -15.15
CA ASP A 239 -14.15 -17.09 -16.23
C ASP A 239 -13.90 -18.58 -16.47
N GLU A 240 -12.65 -19.05 -16.46
CA GLU A 240 -12.33 -20.48 -16.53
C GLU A 240 -12.95 -21.22 -15.33
N HIS A 241 -12.90 -20.66 -14.11
CA HIS A 241 -13.49 -21.27 -12.93
C HIS A 241 -15.03 -21.31 -12.96
N CYS A 242 -15.67 -20.23 -13.42
CA CYS A 242 -17.13 -20.14 -13.48
C CYS A 242 -17.72 -20.88 -14.68
N SER A 243 -17.01 -20.90 -15.81
CA SER A 243 -17.37 -21.67 -17.00
C SER A 243 -17.17 -23.17 -16.77
N ALA A 244 -16.12 -23.58 -16.05
CA ALA A 244 -15.94 -24.98 -15.62
C ALA A 244 -17.03 -25.47 -14.65
N MET A 245 -17.72 -24.55 -13.96
CA MET A 245 -18.84 -24.85 -13.07
C MET A 245 -20.20 -24.92 -13.81
N GLY A 246 -20.23 -24.81 -15.14
CA GLY A 246 -21.37 -25.20 -15.98
C GLY A 246 -22.63 -24.35 -15.84
N ARG A 247 -22.50 -23.01 -15.74
CA ARG A 247 -23.67 -22.12 -15.80
C ARG A 247 -23.90 -21.58 -17.20
N ASP A 248 -25.14 -21.75 -17.66
CA ASP A 248 -25.69 -21.40 -18.97
C ASP A 248 -25.45 -19.93 -19.32
N GLU A 249 -24.94 -19.69 -20.53
CA GLU A 249 -24.42 -18.40 -21.03
C GLU A 249 -25.52 -17.40 -21.41
N THR A 250 -26.78 -17.67 -21.05
CA THR A 250 -27.97 -16.96 -21.53
C THR A 250 -28.22 -15.59 -20.91
N TRP A 251 -27.44 -15.18 -19.91
CA TRP A 251 -27.55 -13.85 -19.27
C TRP A 251 -26.59 -12.79 -19.87
N ARG A 252 -25.81 -13.14 -20.91
CA ARG A 252 -24.56 -12.45 -21.25
C ARG A 252 -24.68 -11.26 -22.22
N GLU A 253 -25.81 -10.98 -22.87
CA GLU A 253 -25.84 -9.93 -23.92
C GLU A 253 -26.63 -8.66 -23.57
N GLU A 254 -27.79 -8.74 -22.91
CA GLU A 254 -28.63 -7.55 -22.68
C GLU A 254 -28.12 -6.67 -21.51
N GLU A 255 -27.50 -7.27 -20.49
CA GLU A 255 -26.96 -6.53 -19.34
C GLU A 255 -25.52 -6.01 -19.60
N TYR A 256 -24.85 -6.51 -20.65
CA TYR A 256 -23.48 -6.15 -21.03
C TYR A 256 -23.35 -4.72 -21.59
N GLN A 257 -24.43 -4.18 -22.18
CA GLN A 257 -24.50 -2.81 -22.67
C GLN A 257 -24.93 -1.80 -21.60
N GLU A 258 -25.72 -2.23 -20.61
CA GLU A 258 -26.14 -1.37 -19.49
C GLU A 258 -25.11 -1.34 -18.33
N MET A 259 -24.30 -2.39 -18.18
CA MET A 259 -23.26 -2.49 -17.14
C MET A 259 -21.89 -1.98 -17.56
N LEU A 260 -21.70 -1.46 -18.79
CA LEU A 260 -20.53 -0.61 -19.06
C LEU A 260 -20.68 0.61 -18.14
N PRO A 261 -19.87 0.76 -17.08
CA PRO A 261 -19.87 2.01 -16.37
C PRO A 261 -19.42 3.03 -17.42
N LYS A 262 -20.23 4.08 -17.61
CA LYS A 262 -19.64 5.37 -17.97
C LYS A 262 -18.48 5.51 -17.00
N PHE A 263 -17.26 5.46 -17.54
CA PHE A 263 -16.07 5.79 -16.79
C PHE A 263 -16.31 7.21 -16.27
N ASP A 264 -16.89 7.33 -15.08
CA ASP A 264 -16.63 8.45 -14.22
C ASP A 264 -15.15 8.28 -13.88
N ARG A 265 -14.34 8.77 -14.80
CA ARG A 265 -12.96 9.12 -14.53
C ARG A 265 -13.03 9.86 -13.20
N CYS A 266 -12.20 9.48 -12.24
CA CYS A 266 -11.80 10.43 -11.21
C CYS A 266 -10.96 11.49 -11.98
N ASP A 267 -11.60 12.30 -12.82
CA ASP A 267 -11.04 13.44 -13.53
C ASP A 267 -10.71 14.47 -12.45
N GLY A 268 -9.46 14.93 -12.49
CA GLY A 268 -8.84 15.72 -11.43
C GLY A 268 -9.59 17.00 -11.08
N LEU A 269 -9.51 17.34 -9.79
CA LEU A 269 -9.40 18.74 -9.36
C LEU A 269 -7.93 19.16 -9.45
#